data_AF-R0MGB7-F1
#
_entry.id   AF-R0MGB7-F1
#
_cell.length_a   1.000
_cell.length_b   1.000
_cell.length_c   1.000
_cell.angle_alpha   90.00
_cell.angle_beta   90.00
_cell.angle_gamma   90.00
#
_symmetry.space_group_name_H-M   'P 1'
#
loop_
_entity.id
_entity.type
_entity.pdbx_description
1 polymer ?
#
loop_
_entity_poly.entity_id
_entity_poly.type
_entity_poly.pdbx_seq_one_letter_code
_entity_poly.pdbx_strand_id
1 'polypeptide(L)'
;MRALDIDEETELFYYKIVAAVLHLGNLEFEMKNKQVEIVNIGTVDKICRLLSISSSDFIKCLIHPEIKAGHEVVTQHRTVEQVYRIVEALAKILYDKMFDSLIANLNRSLGTTVSSSFIGVLDIAGFEIFQENSFEQLCINYTNEKLQQYFNHHMFILEQEIYRQEAIDWNFIDFGLDLQPTIDLIESSNPIGIMAYLDEECVMPCASDKTFLEKLLRNIKSQKFKKINFKDGFNLRHYAGEVEYSVRDWIIKNKDPNFESITDLINKSEDAFVSGLSFAESKNLKKGFFRTVSQKHKDQLFSLMKTLSSTHPHFVRCIIPNLQKEEIL
;
A
#
# COMPACT_ATOMS: atom_id res chain seq x y z
N MET A 1 -14.64 8.71 19.74
CA MET A 1 -13.44 9.53 19.96
C MET A 1 -13.28 9.90 21.44
N ARG A 2 -14.29 10.52 22.07
CA ARG A 2 -14.25 10.86 23.51
C ARG A 2 -13.96 9.71 24.47
N ALA A 3 -14.48 8.51 24.23
CA ALA A 3 -14.21 7.33 25.06
C ALA A 3 -12.78 6.78 24.93
N LEU A 4 -11.99 7.30 23.99
CA LEU A 4 -10.61 6.88 23.69
C LEU A 4 -9.63 8.04 23.94
N ASP A 5 -10.01 9.00 24.79
CA ASP A 5 -9.24 10.18 25.16
C ASP A 5 -8.75 11.04 23.99
N ILE A 6 -9.49 11.02 22.87
CA ILE A 6 -9.27 11.96 21.76
C ILE A 6 -10.03 13.25 22.09
N ASP A 7 -9.29 14.35 22.24
CA ASP A 7 -9.81 15.68 22.53
C ASP A 7 -10.54 16.30 21.32
N GLU A 8 -11.33 17.36 21.58
CA GLU A 8 -12.15 18.01 20.56
C GLU A 8 -11.32 18.69 19.45
N GLU A 9 -10.09 19.13 19.74
CA GLU A 9 -9.20 19.75 18.76
C GLU A 9 -8.68 18.70 17.76
N THR A 10 -8.24 17.55 18.28
CA THR A 10 -7.82 16.39 17.47
C THR A 10 -8.99 15.81 16.65
N GLU A 11 -10.19 15.72 17.23
CA GLU A 11 -11.40 15.29 16.50
C GLU A 11 -11.74 16.25 15.35
N LEU A 12 -11.69 17.57 15.61
CA LEU A 12 -11.90 18.58 14.57
C LEU A 12 -10.84 18.51 13.48
N PHE A 13 -9.58 18.24 13.84
CA PHE A 13 -8.50 18.01 12.88
C PHE A 13 -8.82 16.87 11.91
N TYR A 14 -9.29 15.72 12.40
CA TYR A 14 -9.70 14.61 11.52
C TYR A 14 -10.81 15.02 10.55
N TYR A 15 -11.81 15.76 11.03
CA TYR A 15 -12.88 16.26 10.16
C TYR A 15 -12.37 17.27 9.13
N LYS A 16 -11.43 18.14 9.49
CA LYS A 16 -10.79 19.06 8.53
C LYS A 16 -10.08 18.31 7.42
N ILE A 17 -9.32 17.25 7.74
CA ILE A 17 -8.62 16.44 6.73
C ILE A 17 -9.62 15.73 5.81
N VAL A 18 -10.66 15.10 6.35
CA VAL A 18 -11.71 14.46 5.55
C VAL A 18 -12.40 15.48 4.63
N ALA A 19 -12.73 16.66 5.14
CA ALA A 19 -13.32 17.74 4.34
C ALA A 19 -12.35 18.23 3.24
N ALA A 20 -11.06 18.35 3.53
CA ALA A 20 -10.04 18.74 2.56
C ALA A 20 -9.92 17.69 1.43
N VAL A 21 -9.93 16.39 1.77
CA VAL A 21 -9.95 15.29 0.80
C VAL A 21 -11.17 15.35 -0.12
N LEU A 22 -12.36 15.60 0.44
CA LEU A 22 -13.58 15.77 -0.36
C LEU A 22 -13.50 16.98 -1.29
N HIS A 23 -12.94 18.11 -0.81
CA HIS A 23 -12.76 19.29 -1.66
C HIS A 23 -11.69 19.10 -2.73
N LEU A 24 -10.61 18.36 -2.45
CA LEU A 24 -9.61 17.96 -3.45
C LEU A 24 -10.28 17.18 -4.60
N GLY A 25 -11.17 16.24 -4.28
CA GLY A 25 -11.93 15.47 -5.27
C GLY A 25 -12.87 16.30 -6.15
N ASN A 26 -13.21 17.53 -5.75
CA ASN A 26 -14.05 18.44 -6.52
C ASN A 26 -13.24 19.42 -7.39
N LEU A 27 -11.90 19.38 -7.39
CA LEU A 27 -11.11 20.28 -8.23
C LEU A 27 -11.30 19.94 -9.70
N GLU A 28 -11.58 20.97 -10.50
CA GLU A 28 -11.74 20.86 -11.94
C GLU A 28 -10.61 21.61 -12.66
N PHE A 29 -10.01 20.95 -13.65
CA PHE A 29 -8.88 21.49 -14.40
C PHE A 29 -9.21 21.55 -15.89
N GLU A 30 -8.78 22.62 -16.55
CA GLU A 30 -8.90 22.81 -17.99
C GLU A 30 -7.56 23.22 -18.62
N MET A 31 -7.41 22.98 -19.92
CA MET A 31 -6.21 23.39 -20.67
C MET A 31 -6.52 24.66 -21.46
N LYS A 32 -5.89 25.78 -21.07
CA LYS A 32 -6.01 27.08 -21.75
C LYS A 32 -4.62 27.59 -22.15
N ASN A 33 -4.47 28.02 -23.40
CA ASN A 33 -3.20 28.57 -23.92
C ASN A 33 -1.96 27.68 -23.66
N LYS A 34 -2.13 26.35 -23.75
CA LYS A 34 -1.11 25.34 -23.44
C LYS A 34 -0.67 25.28 -21.96
N GLN A 35 -1.46 25.82 -21.05
CA GLN A 35 -1.26 25.75 -19.61
C GLN A 35 -2.52 25.20 -18.93
N VAL A 36 -2.33 24.48 -17.84
CA VAL A 36 -3.45 23.97 -17.03
C VAL A 36 -3.92 25.10 -16.12
N GLU A 37 -5.22 25.34 -16.09
CA GLU A 37 -5.88 26.29 -15.20
C GLU A 37 -6.90 25.55 -14.31
N ILE A 38 -7.15 26.07 -13.11
CA ILE A 38 -8.20 25.56 -12.21
C ILE A 38 -9.48 26.31 -12.53
N VAL A 39 -10.55 25.57 -12.85
CA VAL A 39 -11.86 26.13 -13.20
C VAL A 39 -12.53 26.72 -11.95
N ASN A 40 -12.45 26.00 -10.83
CA ASN A 40 -13.17 26.31 -9.60
C ASN A 40 -12.23 26.78 -8.47
N ILE A 41 -11.60 27.95 -8.65
CA ILE A 41 -10.67 28.56 -7.68
C ILE A 41 -11.24 28.64 -6.25
N GLY A 42 -12.54 28.88 -6.08
CA GLY A 42 -13.17 28.90 -4.75
C GLY A 42 -13.07 27.58 -3.97
N THR A 43 -12.85 26.44 -4.65
CA THR A 43 -12.56 25.15 -4.00
C THR A 43 -11.15 25.12 -3.44
N VAL A 44 -10.18 25.73 -4.14
CA VAL A 44 -8.79 25.86 -3.68
C VAL A 44 -8.73 26.61 -2.36
N ASP A 45 -9.44 27.74 -2.24
CA ASP A 45 -9.46 28.53 -1.02
C ASP A 45 -10.05 27.76 0.17
N LYS A 46 -11.04 26.90 -0.06
CA LYS A 46 -11.59 26.01 0.97
C LYS A 46 -10.55 24.99 1.44
N ILE A 47 -9.86 24.34 0.52
CA ILE A 47 -8.79 23.37 0.83
C ILE A 47 -7.68 24.06 1.63
N CYS A 48 -7.21 25.20 1.13
CA CYS A 48 -6.10 25.93 1.73
C CYS A 48 -6.46 26.47 3.12
N ARG A 49 -7.71 26.89 3.33
CA ARG A 49 -8.22 27.28 4.65
C ARG A 49 -8.33 26.09 5.62
N LEU A 50 -8.75 24.91 5.17
CA LEU A 50 -8.85 23.72 6.01
C LEU A 50 -7.49 23.19 6.42
N LEU A 51 -6.50 23.28 5.52
CA LEU A 51 -5.12 22.85 5.73
C LEU A 51 -4.22 23.95 6.28
N SER A 52 -4.72 25.18 6.45
CA SER A 52 -3.97 26.38 6.86
C SER A 52 -2.67 26.58 6.06
N ILE A 53 -2.77 26.50 4.73
CA ILE A 53 -1.66 26.71 3.77
C ILE A 53 -1.99 27.87 2.82
N SER A 54 -0.96 28.41 2.14
CA SER A 54 -1.12 29.49 1.16
C SER A 54 -1.77 29.00 -0.14
N SER A 55 -2.89 29.62 -0.56
CA SER A 55 -3.52 29.33 -1.86
C SER A 55 -2.57 29.57 -3.03
N SER A 56 -1.73 30.62 -2.98
CA SER A 56 -0.81 30.93 -4.08
C SER A 56 0.25 29.85 -4.23
N ASP A 57 0.80 29.38 -3.12
CA ASP A 57 1.84 28.36 -3.12
C ASP A 57 1.27 26.99 -3.47
N PHE A 58 0.04 26.70 -3.05
CA PHE A 58 -0.66 25.48 -3.44
C PHE A 58 -0.87 25.39 -4.95
N ILE A 59 -1.39 26.46 -5.56
CA ILE A 59 -1.58 26.52 -7.02
C ILE A 59 -0.24 26.38 -7.74
N LYS A 60 0.80 27.08 -7.25
CA LYS A 60 2.15 27.00 -7.81
C LYS A 60 2.70 25.58 -7.74
N CYS A 61 2.64 24.91 -6.58
CA CYS A 61 3.11 23.53 -6.43
C CYS A 61 2.31 22.51 -7.26
N LEU A 62 1.02 22.76 -7.47
CA LEU A 62 0.12 21.85 -8.18
C LEU A 62 0.23 21.97 -9.70
N ILE A 63 0.32 23.19 -10.24
CA ILE A 63 0.28 23.44 -11.70
C ILE A 63 1.67 23.76 -12.26
N HIS A 64 2.48 24.52 -11.51
CA HIS A 64 3.74 25.09 -11.96
C HIS A 64 4.91 24.65 -11.07
N PRO A 65 5.19 23.34 -10.96
CA PRO A 65 6.27 22.85 -10.12
C PRO A 65 7.62 23.42 -10.60
N GLU A 66 8.38 23.93 -9.65
CA GLU A 66 9.74 24.40 -9.86
C GLU A 66 10.71 23.27 -9.49
N ILE A 67 11.52 22.83 -10.46
CA ILE A 67 12.54 21.80 -10.24
C ILE A 67 13.92 22.43 -10.37
N LYS A 68 14.82 22.14 -9.43
CA LYS A 68 16.22 22.53 -9.51
C LYS A 68 16.95 21.60 -10.49
N ALA A 69 17.35 22.13 -11.64
CA ALA A 69 18.20 21.47 -12.61
C ALA A 69 19.61 22.06 -12.51
N GLY A 70 20.47 21.42 -11.72
CA GLY A 70 21.81 21.95 -11.41
C GLY A 70 21.72 23.22 -10.55
N HIS A 71 22.12 24.36 -11.13
CA HIS A 71 22.04 25.67 -10.46
C HIS A 71 20.81 26.50 -10.85
N GLU A 72 20.03 26.06 -11.84
CA GLU A 72 18.87 26.79 -12.34
C GLU A 72 17.56 26.17 -11.83
N VAL A 73 16.55 27.02 -11.60
CA VAL A 73 15.19 26.60 -11.27
C VAL A 73 14.36 26.65 -12.55
N VAL A 74 13.89 25.49 -13.00
CA VAL A 74 13.08 25.35 -14.21
C VAL A 74 11.64 25.03 -13.82
N THR A 75 10.70 25.84 -14.32
CA THR A 75 9.27 25.57 -14.19
C THR A 75 8.85 24.51 -15.22
N GLN A 76 8.27 23.40 -14.76
CA GLN A 76 7.73 22.39 -15.66
C GLN A 76 6.24 22.61 -15.92
N HIS A 77 5.80 22.24 -17.12
CA HIS A 77 4.38 22.20 -17.47
C HIS A 77 3.83 20.79 -17.27
N ARG A 78 2.65 20.70 -16.65
CA ARG A 78 1.91 19.44 -16.45
C ARG A 78 0.74 19.34 -17.41
N THR A 79 0.36 18.13 -17.76
CA THR A 79 -0.93 17.86 -18.41
C THR A 79 -2.05 17.84 -17.38
N VAL A 80 -3.30 18.02 -17.81
CA VAL A 80 -4.49 17.92 -16.93
C VAL A 80 -4.51 16.58 -16.19
N GLU A 81 -4.23 15.49 -16.91
CA GLU A 81 -4.17 14.14 -16.32
C GLU A 81 -3.08 14.02 -15.24
N GLN A 82 -1.91 14.60 -15.47
CA GLN A 82 -0.85 14.62 -14.46
C GLN A 82 -1.29 15.40 -13.22
N VAL A 83 -2.00 16.52 -13.37
CA VAL A 83 -2.50 17.29 -12.23
C VAL A 83 -3.54 16.48 -11.43
N TYR A 84 -4.50 15.81 -12.09
CA TYR A 84 -5.46 14.93 -11.40
C TYR A 84 -4.76 13.83 -10.60
N ARG A 85 -3.76 13.16 -11.18
CA ARG A 85 -2.98 12.12 -10.47
C ARG A 85 -2.31 12.66 -9.21
N ILE A 86 -1.86 13.92 -9.23
CA ILE A 86 -1.23 14.58 -8.09
C ILE A 86 -2.25 14.90 -7.01
N VAL A 87 -3.43 15.40 -7.39
CA VAL A 87 -4.54 15.65 -6.45
C VAL A 87 -4.97 14.35 -5.78
N GLU A 88 -5.14 13.27 -6.55
CA GLU A 88 -5.49 11.95 -6.02
C GLU A 88 -4.44 11.43 -5.05
N ALA A 89 -3.16 11.56 -5.39
CA ALA A 89 -2.09 11.13 -4.51
C ALA A 89 -2.01 11.99 -3.24
N LEU A 90 -2.17 13.30 -3.33
CA LEU A 90 -2.25 14.18 -2.16
C LEU A 90 -3.43 13.79 -1.26
N ALA A 91 -4.60 13.53 -1.83
CA ALA A 91 -5.77 13.09 -1.09
C ALA A 91 -5.50 11.77 -0.35
N LYS A 92 -4.90 10.78 -1.02
CA LYS A 92 -4.50 9.50 -0.41
C LYS A 92 -3.51 9.70 0.73
N ILE A 93 -2.47 10.51 0.52
CA ILE A 93 -1.42 10.73 1.53
C ILE A 93 -1.98 11.49 2.75
N LEU A 94 -2.82 12.52 2.54
CA LEU A 94 -3.48 13.23 3.65
C LEU A 94 -4.32 12.27 4.50
N TYR A 95 -5.11 11.42 3.84
CA TYR A 95 -5.94 10.44 4.51
C TYR A 95 -5.08 9.39 5.24
N ASP A 96 -4.04 8.87 4.59
CA ASP A 96 -3.10 7.89 5.15
C ASP A 96 -2.42 8.44 6.41
N LYS A 97 -1.87 9.66 6.37
CA LYS A 97 -1.20 10.27 7.53
C LYS A 97 -2.15 10.63 8.66
N MET A 98 -3.37 11.05 8.33
CA MET A 98 -4.42 11.24 9.33
C MET A 98 -4.79 9.90 9.99
N PHE A 99 -4.89 8.82 9.21
CA PHE A 99 -5.16 7.49 9.72
C PHE A 99 -4.00 6.95 10.59
N ASP A 100 -2.75 7.14 10.18
CA ASP A 100 -1.57 6.84 11.00
C ASP A 100 -1.62 7.56 12.36
N SER A 101 -1.99 8.85 12.36
CA SER A 101 -2.17 9.65 13.57
C SER A 101 -3.27 9.10 14.47
N LEU A 102 -4.41 8.69 13.89
CA LEU A 102 -5.50 8.04 14.60
C LEU A 102 -5.00 6.75 15.28
N ILE A 103 -4.33 5.86 14.53
CA ILE A 103 -3.80 4.61 15.07
C ILE A 103 -2.77 4.87 16.17
N ALA A 104 -1.88 5.85 16.00
CA ALA A 104 -0.90 6.23 17.03
C ALA A 104 -1.57 6.72 18.33
N ASN A 105 -2.64 7.49 18.23
CA ASN A 105 -3.42 7.96 19.38
C ASN A 105 -4.16 6.80 20.06
N LEU A 106 -4.77 5.90 19.30
CA LEU A 106 -5.40 4.69 19.84
C LEU A 106 -4.39 3.80 20.58
N ASN A 107 -3.21 3.59 19.98
CA ASN A 107 -2.13 2.82 20.60
C ASN A 107 -1.59 3.51 21.86
N ARG A 108 -1.63 4.84 21.95
CA ARG A 108 -1.23 5.57 23.17
C ARG A 108 -2.27 5.44 24.28
N SER A 109 -3.56 5.50 23.94
CA SER A 109 -4.66 5.40 24.92
C SER A 109 -4.84 3.96 25.43
N LEU A 110 -4.76 2.97 24.54
CA LEU A 110 -4.99 1.56 24.86
C LEU A 110 -3.71 0.76 25.16
N GLY A 111 -2.56 1.22 24.69
CA GLY A 111 -1.30 0.51 24.81
C GLY A 111 -0.83 0.42 26.26
N THR A 112 -0.51 -0.79 26.71
CA THR A 112 0.12 -1.01 28.01
C THR A 112 1.56 -1.47 27.82
N THR A 113 2.48 -0.94 28.61
CA THR A 113 3.92 -1.28 28.55
C THR A 113 4.30 -2.46 29.43
N VAL A 114 3.35 -3.04 30.19
CA VAL A 114 3.64 -3.93 31.34
C VAL A 114 3.16 -5.37 31.14
N SER A 115 2.72 -5.74 29.94
CA SER A 115 2.17 -7.08 29.69
C SER A 115 3.26 -8.10 29.35
N SER A 116 3.32 -9.21 30.10
CA SER A 116 4.17 -10.36 29.79
C SER A 116 3.58 -11.30 28.71
N SER A 117 2.32 -11.11 28.32
CA SER A 117 1.60 -12.00 27.41
C SER A 117 0.45 -11.28 26.71
N PHE A 118 0.23 -11.56 25.43
CA PHE A 118 -0.84 -10.95 24.65
C PHE A 118 -1.63 -12.00 23.88
N ILE A 119 -2.86 -11.66 23.51
CA ILE A 119 -3.66 -12.39 22.53
C ILE A 119 -3.77 -11.47 21.30
N GLY A 120 -3.18 -11.89 20.19
CA GLY A 120 -3.28 -11.18 18.92
C GLY A 120 -4.50 -11.67 18.14
N VAL A 121 -5.35 -10.75 17.69
CA VAL A 121 -6.44 -11.04 16.74
C VAL A 121 -6.07 -10.44 15.40
N LEU A 122 -5.89 -11.28 14.40
CA LEU A 122 -5.62 -10.84 13.02
C LEU A 122 -6.93 -10.84 12.23
N ASP A 123 -7.45 -9.64 11.97
CA ASP A 123 -8.57 -9.41 11.07
C ASP A 123 -8.04 -8.83 9.77
N ILE A 124 -8.08 -9.62 8.69
CA ILE A 124 -7.54 -9.26 7.39
C ILE A 124 -8.43 -9.81 6.28
N ALA A 125 -8.45 -9.12 5.14
CA ALA A 125 -9.10 -9.62 3.94
C ALA A 125 -8.59 -11.01 3.56
N GLY A 126 -9.53 -11.88 3.16
CA GLY A 126 -9.21 -13.17 2.57
C GLY A 126 -8.62 -13.03 1.16
N PHE A 127 -8.42 -14.16 0.51
CA PHE A 127 -7.93 -14.20 -0.87
C PHE A 127 -8.92 -13.52 -1.83
N GLU A 128 -8.43 -12.65 -2.73
CA GLU A 128 -9.25 -11.87 -3.67
C GLU A 128 -9.03 -12.31 -5.12
N ILE A 129 -10.12 -12.60 -5.83
CA ILE A 129 -10.12 -12.84 -7.28
C ILE A 129 -11.28 -12.04 -7.88
N PHE A 130 -10.95 -10.90 -8.48
CA PHE A 130 -11.90 -10.03 -9.16
C PHE A 130 -11.77 -10.13 -10.69
N GLN A 131 -12.67 -9.46 -11.39
CA GLN A 131 -12.61 -9.33 -12.86
C GLN A 131 -11.35 -8.57 -13.31
N GLU A 132 -10.94 -7.56 -12.52
CA GLU A 132 -9.70 -6.82 -12.73
C GLU A 132 -8.89 -6.84 -11.42
N ASN A 133 -7.75 -7.54 -11.42
CA ASN A 133 -6.84 -7.56 -10.27
C ASN A 133 -5.62 -6.69 -10.58
N SER A 134 -5.24 -5.85 -9.64
CA SER A 134 -4.08 -4.95 -9.78
C SER A 134 -3.04 -5.24 -8.69
N PHE A 135 -2.13 -4.30 -8.47
CA PHE A 135 -1.05 -4.42 -7.50
C PHE A 135 -1.56 -4.65 -6.07
N GLU A 136 -2.69 -4.03 -5.72
CA GLU A 136 -3.33 -4.16 -4.41
C GLU A 136 -3.75 -5.61 -4.14
N GLN A 137 -4.41 -6.26 -5.12
CA GLN A 137 -4.77 -7.68 -5.03
C GLN A 137 -3.52 -8.57 -4.96
N LEU A 138 -2.43 -8.25 -5.66
CA LEU A 138 -1.19 -9.02 -5.53
C LEU A 138 -0.68 -8.97 -4.09
N CYS A 139 -0.66 -7.80 -3.44
CA CYS A 139 -0.26 -7.65 -2.05
C CYS A 139 -1.15 -8.43 -1.08
N ILE A 140 -2.48 -8.41 -1.28
CA ILE A 140 -3.45 -9.16 -0.46
C ILE A 140 -3.27 -10.67 -0.65
N ASN A 141 -3.16 -11.13 -1.89
CA ASN A 141 -3.02 -12.55 -2.21
C ASN A 141 -1.67 -13.11 -1.77
N TYR A 142 -0.60 -12.32 -1.88
CA TYR A 142 0.71 -12.64 -1.33
C TYR A 142 0.67 -12.80 0.20
N THR A 143 0.00 -11.88 0.91
CA THR A 143 -0.21 -12.02 2.36
C THR A 143 -0.97 -13.30 2.69
N ASN A 144 -2.05 -13.59 1.96
CA ASN A 144 -2.82 -14.81 2.14
C ASN A 144 -2.02 -16.08 1.81
N GLU A 145 -1.13 -16.06 0.82
CA GLU A 145 -0.22 -17.18 0.51
C GLU A 145 0.69 -17.50 1.71
N LYS A 146 1.26 -16.47 2.34
CA LYS A 146 2.09 -16.62 3.55
C LYS A 146 1.31 -17.10 4.77
N LEU A 147 0.12 -16.54 5.00
CA LEU A 147 -0.74 -16.97 6.10
C LEU A 147 -1.21 -18.42 5.91
N GLN A 148 -1.53 -18.82 4.68
CA GLN A 148 -1.90 -20.20 4.36
C GLN A 148 -0.69 -21.14 4.52
N GLN A 149 0.51 -20.72 4.13
CA GLN A 149 1.74 -21.50 4.34
C GLN A 149 2.02 -21.69 5.83
N TYR A 150 1.83 -20.65 6.64
CA TYR A 150 1.95 -20.72 8.09
C TYR A 150 0.90 -21.63 8.73
N PHE A 151 -0.35 -21.56 8.27
CA PHE A 151 -1.41 -22.49 8.68
C PHE A 151 -1.07 -23.94 8.36
N ASN A 152 -0.65 -24.23 7.13
CA ASN A 152 -0.27 -25.58 6.71
C ASN A 152 0.91 -26.09 7.55
N HIS A 153 1.92 -25.26 7.78
CA HIS A 153 3.06 -25.62 8.62
C HIS A 153 2.62 -25.98 10.05
N HIS A 154 1.81 -25.13 10.70
CA HIS A 154 1.34 -25.37 12.06
C HIS A 154 0.43 -26.59 12.18
N MET A 155 -0.53 -26.76 11.26
CA MET A 155 -1.49 -27.87 11.36
C MET A 155 -0.90 -29.22 11.02
N PHE A 156 0.07 -29.29 10.10
CA PHE A 156 0.59 -30.57 9.64
C PHE A 156 1.93 -30.95 10.29
N ILE A 157 2.85 -30.02 10.52
CA ILE A 157 4.19 -30.36 11.01
C ILE A 157 4.21 -30.53 12.52
N LEU A 158 3.53 -29.64 13.27
CA LEU A 158 3.46 -29.79 14.72
C LEU A 158 2.68 -31.05 15.13
N GLU A 159 1.60 -31.36 14.43
CA GLU A 159 0.81 -32.58 14.68
C GLU A 159 1.63 -33.85 14.40
N GLN A 160 2.42 -33.84 13.32
CA GLN A 160 3.32 -34.96 13.00
C GLN A 160 4.45 -35.10 14.03
N GLU A 161 4.96 -34.02 14.63
CA GLU A 161 5.93 -34.12 15.73
C GLU A 161 5.30 -34.71 16.99
N ILE A 162 4.02 -34.44 17.27
CA ILE A 162 3.27 -35.10 18.35
C ILE A 162 3.16 -36.60 18.08
N TYR A 163 2.80 -37.01 16.85
CA TYR A 163 2.77 -38.43 16.48
C TYR A 163 4.12 -39.12 16.68
N ARG A 164 5.22 -38.42 16.35
CA ARG A 164 6.57 -38.91 16.57
C ARG A 164 6.90 -39.06 18.05
N GLN A 165 6.49 -38.11 18.90
CA GLN A 165 6.68 -38.16 20.35
C GLN A 165 5.88 -39.28 21.01
N GLU A 166 4.66 -39.52 20.53
CA GLU A 166 3.77 -40.59 20.97
C GLU A 166 4.11 -41.96 20.35
N ALA A 167 5.20 -42.06 19.57
CA ALA A 167 5.65 -43.27 18.88
C ALA A 167 4.56 -43.93 17.99
N ILE A 168 3.73 -43.11 17.35
CA ILE A 168 2.73 -43.54 16.38
C ILE A 168 3.41 -43.75 15.03
N ASP A 169 3.21 -44.92 14.41
CA ASP A 169 3.73 -45.22 13.07
C ASP A 169 2.97 -44.41 12.02
N TRP A 170 3.59 -43.32 11.55
CA TRP A 170 3.02 -42.39 10.58
C TRP A 170 4.06 -41.99 9.54
N ASN A 171 3.67 -42.06 8.26
CA ASN A 171 4.53 -41.64 7.16
C ASN A 171 4.54 -40.12 7.05
N PHE A 172 5.71 -39.50 7.19
CA PHE A 172 5.85 -38.05 7.10
C PHE A 172 5.45 -37.54 5.71
N ILE A 173 4.54 -36.55 5.69
CA ILE A 173 4.17 -35.83 4.47
C ILE A 173 4.54 -34.36 4.65
N ASP A 174 5.39 -33.85 3.76
CA ASP A 174 5.85 -32.46 3.79
C ASP A 174 4.82 -31.53 3.14
N PHE A 175 3.88 -31.05 3.95
CA PHE A 175 2.97 -29.95 3.59
C PHE A 175 3.58 -28.56 3.91
N GLY A 176 4.80 -28.52 4.43
CA GLY A 176 5.42 -27.35 5.03
C GLY A 176 5.93 -26.32 4.03
N LEU A 177 6.04 -26.67 2.74
CA LEU A 177 6.65 -25.83 1.71
C LEU A 177 5.88 -25.81 0.36
N ASP A 178 4.66 -26.36 0.29
CA ASP A 178 3.89 -26.45 -0.96
C ASP A 178 3.60 -25.09 -1.62
N LEU A 179 3.48 -24.03 -0.81
CA LEU A 179 3.19 -22.67 -1.28
C LEU A 179 4.46 -21.83 -1.44
N GLN A 180 5.60 -22.30 -0.93
CA GLN A 180 6.89 -21.62 -1.03
C GLN A 180 7.26 -21.24 -2.47
N PRO A 181 7.04 -22.08 -3.51
CA PRO A 181 7.33 -21.68 -4.89
C PRO A 181 6.54 -20.46 -5.36
N THR A 182 5.29 -20.29 -4.92
CA THR A 182 4.49 -19.10 -5.28
C THR A 182 4.97 -17.88 -4.49
N ILE A 183 5.27 -18.06 -3.19
CA ILE A 183 5.82 -17.00 -2.33
C ILE A 183 7.14 -16.47 -2.91
N ASP A 184 8.07 -17.36 -3.25
CA ASP A 184 9.37 -17.01 -3.80
C ASP A 184 9.25 -16.27 -5.14
N LEU A 185 8.33 -16.69 -6.01
CA LEU A 185 8.08 -15.97 -7.27
C LEU A 185 7.66 -14.52 -7.04
N ILE A 186 7.01 -14.21 -5.93
CA ILE A 186 6.56 -12.86 -5.59
C ILE A 186 7.68 -12.07 -4.91
N GLU A 187 8.28 -12.62 -3.84
CA GLU A 187 9.09 -11.84 -2.89
C GLU A 187 10.60 -12.09 -2.94
N SER A 188 11.04 -13.19 -3.56
CA SER A 188 12.44 -13.62 -3.48
C SER A 188 13.36 -12.57 -4.09
N SER A 189 14.53 -12.40 -3.46
CA SER A 189 15.60 -11.54 -3.98
C SER A 189 16.64 -12.34 -4.76
N ASN A 190 16.68 -13.66 -4.61
CA ASN A 190 17.53 -14.56 -5.38
C ASN A 190 16.96 -15.99 -5.40
N PRO A 191 16.36 -16.47 -6.51
CA PRO A 191 16.13 -15.76 -7.78
C PRO A 191 15.23 -14.53 -7.61
N ILE A 192 15.32 -13.55 -8.51
CA ILE A 192 14.58 -12.27 -8.41
C ILE A 192 13.09 -12.52 -8.69
N GLY A 193 12.23 -12.14 -7.73
CA GLY A 193 10.78 -12.23 -7.82
C GLY A 193 10.11 -10.98 -8.40
N ILE A 194 8.78 -11.03 -8.52
CA ILE A 194 7.95 -9.99 -9.15
C ILE A 194 8.13 -8.63 -8.46
N MET A 195 8.08 -8.58 -7.12
CA MET A 195 8.19 -7.32 -6.37
C MET A 195 9.56 -6.66 -6.56
N ALA A 196 10.64 -7.46 -6.58
CA ALA A 196 11.99 -6.95 -6.78
C ALA A 196 12.20 -6.39 -8.19
N TYR A 197 11.63 -7.04 -9.23
CA TYR A 197 11.63 -6.47 -10.57
C TYR A 197 10.83 -5.16 -10.66
N LEU A 198 9.71 -5.06 -9.94
CA LEU A 198 8.91 -3.84 -9.88
C LEU A 198 9.70 -2.70 -9.23
N ASP A 199 10.42 -2.98 -8.15
CA ASP A 199 11.27 -2.01 -7.47
C ASP A 199 12.39 -1.48 -8.37
N GLU A 200 13.02 -2.38 -9.13
CA GLU A 200 14.06 -1.99 -10.09
C GLU A 200 13.48 -1.07 -11.18
N GLU A 201 12.32 -1.40 -11.76
CA GLU A 201 11.67 -0.54 -12.75
C GLU A 201 11.19 0.80 -12.16
N CYS A 202 10.98 0.88 -10.84
CA CYS A 202 10.68 2.14 -10.19
C CYS A 202 11.88 3.11 -10.22
N VAL A 203 13.11 2.63 -10.13
CA VAL A 203 14.30 3.50 -10.16
C VAL A 203 14.84 3.75 -11.57
N MET A 204 14.43 2.94 -12.56
CA MET A 204 14.93 3.03 -13.92
C MET A 204 14.40 4.27 -14.67
N PRO A 205 15.27 5.07 -15.31
CA PRO A 205 14.85 6.16 -16.18
C PRO A 205 14.01 5.63 -17.35
N CYS A 206 12.91 6.31 -17.67
CA CYS A 206 12.00 5.97 -18.78
C CYS A 206 11.32 4.60 -18.68
N ALA A 207 11.34 3.94 -17.52
CA ALA A 207 10.57 2.72 -17.29
C ALA A 207 9.07 2.96 -17.41
N SER A 208 8.35 1.94 -17.91
CA SER A 208 6.89 1.93 -18.06
C SER A 208 6.33 0.57 -17.66
N ASP A 209 5.03 0.48 -17.40
CA ASP A 209 4.41 -0.80 -17.03
C ASP A 209 4.63 -1.89 -18.10
N LYS A 210 4.79 -1.49 -19.37
CA LYS A 210 5.13 -2.39 -20.48
C LYS A 210 6.56 -2.94 -20.37
N THR A 211 7.55 -2.10 -20.08
CA THR A 211 8.95 -2.55 -19.90
C THR A 211 9.06 -3.47 -18.69
N PHE A 212 8.32 -3.17 -17.62
CA PHE A 212 8.19 -4.04 -16.47
C PHE A 212 7.61 -5.41 -16.84
N LEU A 213 6.48 -5.46 -17.55
CA LEU A 213 5.87 -6.73 -17.97
C LEU A 213 6.81 -7.54 -18.87
N GLU A 214 7.45 -6.91 -19.86
CA GLU A 214 8.41 -7.58 -20.74
C GLU A 214 9.58 -8.19 -19.96
N LYS A 215 10.08 -7.48 -18.94
CA LYS A 215 11.13 -7.95 -18.05
C LYS A 215 10.70 -9.16 -17.24
N LEU A 216 9.50 -9.15 -16.67
CA LEU A 216 8.94 -10.32 -15.97
C LEU A 216 8.85 -11.54 -16.89
N LEU A 217 8.24 -11.38 -18.07
CA LEU A 217 8.05 -12.47 -19.05
C LEU A 217 9.39 -13.07 -19.54
N ARG A 218 10.42 -12.23 -19.65
CA ARG A 218 11.76 -12.66 -20.05
C ARG A 218 12.44 -13.49 -18.97
N ASN A 219 12.41 -13.02 -17.72
CA ASN A 219 13.25 -13.56 -16.66
C ASN A 219 12.56 -14.63 -15.80
N ILE A 220 11.25 -14.52 -15.56
CA ILE A 220 10.52 -15.50 -14.74
C ILE A 220 10.17 -16.72 -15.60
N LYS A 221 10.78 -17.87 -15.27
CA LYS A 221 10.49 -19.17 -15.90
C LYS A 221 9.91 -20.11 -14.85
N SER A 222 8.58 -20.12 -14.74
CA SER A 222 7.86 -21.01 -13.82
C SER A 222 6.54 -21.47 -14.43
N GLN A 223 6.13 -22.70 -14.14
CA GLN A 223 4.81 -23.22 -14.54
C GLN A 223 3.65 -22.46 -13.88
N LYS A 224 3.92 -21.78 -12.75
CA LYS A 224 2.94 -20.98 -12.03
C LYS A 224 2.76 -19.56 -12.60
N PHE A 225 3.63 -19.13 -13.53
CA PHE A 225 3.61 -17.78 -14.10
C PHE A 225 3.41 -17.87 -15.62
N LYS A 226 2.34 -17.28 -16.13
CA LYS A 226 1.98 -17.34 -17.55
C LYS A 226 1.70 -15.96 -18.14
N LYS A 227 2.09 -15.77 -19.40
CA LYS A 227 1.71 -14.58 -20.18
C LYS A 227 0.21 -14.63 -20.50
N ILE A 228 -0.45 -13.48 -20.45
CA ILE A 228 -1.81 -13.33 -20.97
C ILE A 228 -1.74 -12.79 -22.39
N ASN A 229 -2.50 -13.41 -23.30
CA ASN A 229 -2.59 -12.95 -24.67
C ASN A 229 -3.52 -11.73 -24.75
N PHE A 230 -3.14 -10.73 -25.55
CA PHE A 230 -3.96 -9.54 -25.86
C PHE A 230 -4.27 -8.59 -24.70
N LYS A 231 -3.65 -8.76 -23.52
CA LYS A 231 -3.76 -7.84 -22.38
C LYS A 231 -2.38 -7.53 -21.79
N ASP A 232 -2.25 -6.32 -21.25
CA ASP A 232 -1.07 -5.88 -20.49
C ASP A 232 -1.15 -6.47 -19.06
N GLY A 233 -0.82 -7.75 -18.94
CA GLY A 233 -0.92 -8.50 -17.68
C GLY A 233 -0.29 -9.89 -17.72
N PHE A 234 -0.30 -10.55 -16.56
CA PHE A 234 0.18 -11.91 -16.38
C PHE A 234 -0.76 -12.71 -15.48
N ASN A 235 -0.71 -14.03 -15.60
CA ASN A 235 -1.43 -14.97 -14.75
C ASN A 235 -0.47 -15.62 -13.75
N LEU A 236 -0.88 -15.69 -12.49
CA LEU A 236 -0.13 -16.32 -11.41
C LEU A 236 -1.00 -17.35 -10.69
N ARG A 237 -0.47 -18.55 -10.51
CA ARG A 237 -1.14 -19.64 -9.80
C ARG A 237 -0.87 -19.58 -8.29
N HIS A 238 -1.90 -19.23 -7.54
CA HIS A 238 -1.95 -19.22 -6.09
C HIS A 238 -2.56 -20.50 -5.52
N TYR A 239 -2.54 -20.65 -4.19
CA TYR A 239 -3.21 -21.79 -3.53
C TYR A 239 -4.73 -21.84 -3.80
N ALA A 240 -5.38 -20.69 -3.93
CA ALA A 240 -6.83 -20.58 -4.13
C ALA A 240 -7.26 -20.61 -5.61
N GLY A 241 -6.34 -20.49 -6.56
CA GLY A 241 -6.65 -20.46 -7.99
C GLY A 241 -5.64 -19.70 -8.84
N GLU A 242 -5.88 -19.69 -10.16
CA GLU A 242 -5.15 -18.83 -11.09
C GLU A 242 -5.75 -17.41 -11.05
N VAL A 243 -4.91 -16.40 -10.88
CA VAL A 243 -5.31 -14.99 -10.82
C VAL A 243 -4.66 -14.22 -11.97
N GLU A 244 -5.47 -13.47 -12.70
CA GLU A 244 -5.04 -12.58 -13.78
C GLU A 244 -4.82 -11.17 -13.22
N TYR A 245 -3.58 -10.68 -13.31
CA TYR A 245 -3.17 -9.35 -12.87
C TYR A 245 -2.90 -8.44 -14.07
N SER A 246 -3.53 -7.26 -14.11
CA SER A 246 -3.14 -6.19 -15.03
C SER A 246 -2.00 -5.38 -14.42
N VAL A 247 -0.93 -5.12 -15.19
CA VAL A 247 0.22 -4.32 -14.74
C VAL A 247 -0.01 -2.81 -14.83
N ARG A 248 -1.19 -2.36 -15.26
CA ARG A 248 -1.50 -0.95 -15.46
C ARG A 248 -1.29 -0.15 -14.16
N ASP A 249 -0.53 0.94 -14.28
CA ASP A 249 -0.15 1.87 -13.21
C ASP A 249 0.67 1.24 -12.08
N TRP A 250 1.22 0.03 -12.23
CA TRP A 250 1.98 -0.62 -11.14
C TRP A 250 3.23 0.15 -10.74
N ILE A 251 3.97 0.70 -11.72
CA ILE A 251 5.16 1.50 -11.41
C ILE A 251 4.77 2.73 -10.60
N ILE A 252 3.69 3.40 -10.95
CA ILE A 252 3.24 4.61 -10.26
C ILE A 252 2.65 4.26 -8.89
N LYS A 253 1.90 3.15 -8.77
CA LYS A 253 1.40 2.66 -7.48
C LYS A 253 2.52 2.25 -6.54
N ASN A 254 3.62 1.70 -7.06
CA ASN A 254 4.75 1.24 -6.25
C ASN A 254 5.75 2.36 -5.93
N LYS A 255 5.87 3.36 -6.81
CA LYS A 255 6.48 4.66 -6.50
C LYS A 255 5.54 5.40 -5.58
N ASP A 256 5.71 5.29 -4.27
CA ASP A 256 5.08 6.24 -3.35
C ASP A 256 5.47 7.65 -3.85
N PRO A 257 4.54 8.46 -4.37
CA PRO A 257 4.90 9.64 -5.10
C PRO A 257 5.34 10.70 -4.10
N ASN A 258 6.65 10.75 -3.86
CA ASN A 258 7.28 11.81 -3.09
C ASN A 258 7.14 13.13 -3.84
N PHE A 259 6.03 13.84 -3.60
CA PHE A 259 5.84 15.22 -4.03
C PHE A 259 6.55 16.13 -3.06
N GLU A 260 7.88 16.20 -3.14
CA GLU A 260 8.72 17.03 -2.27
C GLU A 260 8.16 18.45 -2.13
N SER A 261 7.69 19.06 -3.23
CA SER A 261 7.11 20.41 -3.20
C SER A 261 5.76 20.56 -2.49
N ILE A 262 4.90 19.53 -2.53
CA ILE A 262 3.60 19.55 -1.84
C ILE A 262 3.81 19.18 -0.37
N THR A 263 4.63 18.16 -0.10
CA THR A 263 5.08 17.80 1.25
C THR A 263 5.68 19.01 1.98
N ASP A 264 6.58 19.74 1.34
CA ASP A 264 7.18 20.95 1.90
C ASP A 264 6.15 22.04 2.17
N LEU A 265 5.10 22.14 1.34
CA LEU A 265 4.02 23.09 1.55
C LEU A 265 3.16 22.69 2.76
N ILE A 266 2.79 21.42 2.90
CA ILE A 266 2.00 20.98 4.05
C ILE A 266 2.80 21.11 5.35
N ASN A 267 4.11 20.83 5.33
CA ASN A 267 5.01 21.04 6.46
C ASN A 267 5.11 22.52 6.90
N LYS A 268 4.75 23.47 6.03
CA LYS A 268 4.69 24.92 6.33
C LYS A 268 3.30 25.38 6.78
N SER A 269 2.34 24.46 6.96
CA SER A 269 1.02 24.80 7.48
C SER A 269 1.12 25.52 8.82
N GLU A 270 0.26 26.53 9.02
CA GLU A 270 0.12 27.22 10.30
C GLU A 270 -0.63 26.37 11.35
N ASP A 271 -1.32 25.30 10.92
CA ASP A 271 -1.96 24.34 11.80
C ASP A 271 -0.93 23.28 12.25
N ALA A 272 -0.70 23.20 13.56
CA ALA A 272 0.30 22.30 14.15
C ALA A 272 0.00 20.82 13.88
N PHE A 273 -1.28 20.43 13.77
CA PHE A 273 -1.64 19.06 13.45
C PHE A 273 -1.34 18.75 11.99
N VAL A 274 -1.62 19.68 11.09
CA VAL A 274 -1.38 19.51 9.64
C VAL A 274 0.11 19.51 9.33
N SER A 275 0.88 20.44 9.88
CA SER A 275 2.34 20.48 9.75
C SER A 275 3.04 19.31 10.47
N GLY A 276 2.39 18.77 11.51
CA GLY A 276 2.82 17.58 12.24
C GLY A 276 2.55 16.25 11.53
N LEU A 277 1.75 16.24 10.46
CA LEU A 277 1.61 15.07 9.61
C LEU A 277 2.97 14.83 8.94
N SER A 278 3.71 13.84 9.43
CA SER A 278 5.04 13.53 8.90
C SER A 278 4.93 12.92 7.49
N PHE A 279 4.90 13.78 6.47
CA PHE A 279 5.01 13.39 5.06
C PHE A 279 6.43 12.99 4.67
N ALA A 280 7.43 13.35 5.48
CA ALA A 280 8.78 12.86 5.33
C ALA A 280 8.85 11.42 5.88
N GLU A 281 8.88 10.42 5.01
CA GLU A 281 9.44 9.13 5.41
C GLU A 281 10.88 9.34 5.91
N SER A 282 11.25 8.57 6.92
CA SER A 282 12.49 8.68 7.70
C SER A 282 13.69 9.12 6.84
N LYS A 283 14.27 10.28 7.16
CA LYS A 283 15.46 10.91 6.53
C LYS A 283 16.75 10.03 6.52
N ASN A 284 16.65 8.75 6.84
CA ASN A 284 17.74 7.78 6.85
C ASN A 284 17.93 7.04 5.52
N LEU A 285 17.09 7.27 4.52
CA LEU A 285 17.33 6.79 3.16
C LEU A 285 18.30 7.72 2.43
N LYS A 286 19.35 7.16 1.82
CA LYS A 286 20.29 7.92 0.99
C LYS A 286 19.53 8.66 -0.12
N LYS A 287 19.81 9.95 -0.32
CA LYS A 287 19.26 10.76 -1.43
C LYS A 287 19.31 9.95 -2.74
N GLY A 288 18.14 9.65 -3.32
CA GLY A 288 18.01 8.88 -4.56
C GLY A 288 17.46 7.45 -4.40
N PHE A 289 17.37 6.91 -3.18
CA PHE A 289 16.68 5.64 -2.90
C PHE A 289 15.40 5.94 -2.12
N PHE A 290 14.26 5.98 -2.80
CA PHE A 290 12.96 5.94 -2.12
C PHE A 290 12.62 4.48 -1.80
N ARG A 291 11.94 4.25 -0.68
CA ARG A 291 11.39 2.94 -0.36
C ARG A 291 10.09 2.77 -1.15
N THR A 292 9.92 1.63 -1.80
CA THR A 292 8.70 1.34 -2.56
C THR A 292 7.60 0.80 -1.67
N VAL A 293 6.35 0.87 -2.15
CA VAL A 293 5.19 0.31 -1.43
C VAL A 293 5.34 -1.19 -1.22
N SER A 294 5.84 -1.93 -2.22
CA SER A 294 6.13 -3.37 -2.12
C SER A 294 7.17 -3.67 -1.03
N GLN A 295 8.24 -2.89 -0.90
CA GLN A 295 9.26 -3.06 0.15
C GLN A 295 8.67 -2.83 1.53
N LYS A 296 7.90 -1.75 1.69
CA LYS A 296 7.19 -1.44 2.93
C LYS A 296 6.24 -2.59 3.31
N HIS A 297 5.44 -3.07 2.35
CA HIS A 297 4.51 -4.19 2.55
C HIS A 297 5.24 -5.48 2.93
N LYS A 298 6.34 -5.82 2.24
CA LYS A 298 7.14 -7.01 2.51
C LYS A 298 7.71 -7.00 3.93
N ASP A 299 8.25 -5.86 4.36
CA ASP A 299 8.86 -5.73 5.69
C ASP A 299 7.79 -5.75 6.80
N GLN A 300 6.63 -5.12 6.58
CA GLN A 300 5.49 -5.18 7.49
C GLN A 300 4.97 -6.61 7.63
N LEU A 301 4.77 -7.32 6.51
CA LEU A 301 4.33 -8.71 6.53
C LEU A 301 5.37 -9.62 7.18
N PHE A 302 6.67 -9.41 6.93
CA PHE A 302 7.72 -10.16 7.60
C PHE A 302 7.66 -9.99 9.13
N SER A 303 7.46 -8.76 9.61
CA SER A 303 7.28 -8.46 11.03
C SER A 303 6.04 -9.14 11.61
N LEU A 304 4.92 -9.12 10.88
CA LEU A 304 3.69 -9.82 11.26
C LEU A 304 3.94 -11.34 11.39
N MET A 305 4.52 -11.97 10.37
CA MET A 305 4.79 -13.41 10.36
C MET A 305 5.75 -13.82 11.50
N LYS A 306 6.76 -13.00 11.79
CA LYS A 306 7.64 -13.21 12.95
C LYS A 306 6.87 -13.16 14.26
N THR A 307 5.95 -12.22 14.41
CA THR A 307 5.11 -12.08 15.60
C THR A 307 4.20 -13.30 15.76
N LEU A 308 3.49 -13.70 14.69
CA LEU A 308 2.64 -14.89 14.69
C LEU A 308 3.42 -16.16 15.05
N SER A 309 4.62 -16.32 14.51
CA SER A 309 5.49 -17.49 14.79
C SER A 309 5.98 -17.58 16.23
N SER A 310 5.87 -16.48 17.00
CA SER A 310 6.17 -16.46 18.45
C SER A 310 4.95 -16.70 19.35
N THR A 311 3.79 -16.99 18.75
CA THR A 311 2.52 -17.21 19.46
C THR A 311 2.01 -18.64 19.26
N HIS A 312 1.04 -19.06 20.08
CA HIS A 312 0.26 -20.27 19.83
C HIS A 312 -0.98 -19.88 18.99
N PRO A 313 -1.08 -20.32 17.72
CA PRO A 313 -2.12 -19.83 16.83
C PRO A 313 -3.45 -20.57 17.02
N HIS A 314 -4.54 -19.82 16.92
CA HIS A 314 -5.89 -20.35 16.78
C HIS A 314 -6.51 -19.80 15.49
N PHE A 315 -7.11 -20.68 14.69
CA PHE A 315 -7.63 -20.33 13.37
C PHE A 315 -9.16 -20.34 13.36
N VAL A 316 -9.76 -19.25 12.86
CA VAL A 316 -11.21 -19.14 12.65
C VAL A 316 -11.45 -18.95 11.15
N ARG A 317 -12.27 -19.81 10.54
CA ARG A 317 -12.63 -19.73 9.12
C ARG A 317 -14.06 -19.23 8.99
N CYS A 318 -14.21 -17.96 8.60
CA CYS A 318 -15.51 -17.36 8.32
C CYS A 318 -15.99 -17.78 6.93
N ILE A 319 -17.23 -18.26 6.83
CA ILE A 319 -17.86 -18.68 5.56
C ILE A 319 -19.07 -17.79 5.32
N ILE A 320 -19.12 -17.14 4.16
CA ILE A 320 -20.28 -16.37 3.74
C ILE A 320 -21.36 -17.35 3.24
N PRO A 321 -22.59 -17.32 3.78
CA PRO A 321 -23.63 -18.28 3.42
C PRO A 321 -24.15 -18.09 2.00
N ASN A 322 -24.25 -16.84 1.53
CA ASN A 322 -24.66 -16.48 0.18
C ASN A 322 -24.16 -15.07 -0.19
N LEU A 323 -24.11 -14.77 -1.49
CA LEU A 323 -23.62 -13.47 -1.99
C LEU A 323 -24.65 -12.34 -1.83
N GLN A 324 -25.93 -12.69 -1.63
CA GLN A 324 -27.05 -11.77 -1.45
C GLN A 324 -27.10 -11.15 -0.05
N LYS A 325 -26.32 -11.67 0.90
CA LYS A 325 -26.35 -11.30 2.33
C LYS A 325 -27.73 -11.53 2.96
N GLU A 326 -28.44 -12.53 2.51
CA GLU A 326 -29.77 -12.90 3.02
C GLU A 326 -29.66 -14.00 4.09
N GLU A 327 -30.64 -14.07 4.99
CA GLU A 327 -30.77 -15.20 5.90
C GLU A 327 -31.22 -16.44 5.10
N ILE A 328 -30.57 -17.58 5.33
CA ILE A 328 -31.03 -18.86 4.79
C ILE A 328 -32.17 -19.33 5.71
N LEU A 329 -33.41 -19.19 5.26
CA LEU A 329 -34.62 -19.66 5.95
C LEU A 329 -34.81 -21.18 5.84
#